data_AF-A0A1C6NGT5-F1
#
_entry.id   AF-A0A1C6NGT5-F1
#
_cell.length_a   1.000
_cell.length_b   1.000
_cell.length_c   1.000
_cell.angle_alpha   90.00
_cell.angle_beta   90.00
_cell.angle_gamma   90.00
#
_symmetry.space_group_name_H-M   'P 1'
#
loop_
_entity.id
_entity.type
_entity.pdbx_description
1 polymer ?
#
loop_
_entity_poly.entity_id
_entity_poly.type
_entity_poly.pdbx_seq_one_letter_code
_entity_poly.pdbx_strand_id
1 'polypeptide(L)'
;MADEMVATYFTWREQHEAWERHPVGDPPVPPVVIHEDSSTGVAQIFARTAIEARNHCVAAGVVPGAPLDPDDWHVRRDVWTRLRNDDDHNVSTVPLVHLHSAARVGVTTDRLRYSDADIIAVLARYNGTGTEAQNYGRRALDLHRIFEKYNAAQRS
;
A
#
# COMPACT_ATOMS: atom_id res chain seq x y z
N MET A 1 -4.18 3.93 -17.20
CA MET A 1 -4.99 2.70 -17.43
C MET A 1 -5.51 2.10 -16.13
N ALA A 2 -4.72 1.44 -15.26
CA ALA A 2 -5.26 0.80 -14.05
C ALA A 2 -5.94 1.81 -13.09
N ASP A 3 -5.29 2.94 -12.81
CA ASP A 3 -5.88 3.96 -11.92
C ASP A 3 -7.16 4.59 -12.47
N GLU A 4 -7.28 4.72 -13.78
CA GLU A 4 -8.49 5.24 -14.41
C GLU A 4 -9.64 4.24 -14.30
N MET A 5 -9.35 2.94 -14.40
CA MET A 5 -10.35 1.89 -14.21
C MET A 5 -10.85 1.86 -12.76
N VAL A 6 -9.96 2.02 -11.78
CA VAL A 6 -10.34 2.13 -10.36
C VAL A 6 -11.16 3.39 -10.09
N ALA A 7 -10.76 4.53 -10.63
CA ALA A 7 -11.55 5.77 -10.52
C ALA A 7 -12.94 5.64 -11.14
N THR A 8 -13.04 4.97 -12.29
CA THR A 8 -14.33 4.70 -12.96
C THR A 8 -15.20 3.77 -12.11
N TYR A 9 -14.61 2.72 -11.53
CA TYR A 9 -15.32 1.83 -10.60
C TYR A 9 -15.88 2.59 -9.39
N PHE A 10 -15.08 3.42 -8.73
CA PHE A 10 -15.55 4.16 -7.56
C PHE A 10 -16.61 5.22 -7.92
N THR A 11 -16.47 5.89 -9.08
CA THR A 11 -17.50 6.79 -9.60
C THR A 11 -18.83 6.04 -9.79
N TRP A 12 -18.78 4.84 -10.37
CA TRP A 12 -19.97 4.02 -10.52
C TRP A 12 -20.56 3.59 -9.16
N ARG A 13 -19.73 3.19 -8.18
CA ARG A 13 -20.19 2.81 -6.84
C ARG A 13 -20.95 3.94 -6.15
N GLU A 14 -20.45 5.17 -6.25
CA GLU A 14 -21.11 6.36 -5.70
C GLU A 14 -22.48 6.61 -6.36
N GLN A 15 -22.54 6.55 -7.69
CA GLN A 15 -23.77 6.73 -8.44
C GLN A 15 -24.79 5.64 -8.12
N HIS A 16 -24.34 4.39 -8.06
CA HIS A 16 -25.18 3.24 -7.75
C HIS A 16 -25.75 3.36 -6.34
N GLU A 17 -24.92 3.66 -5.34
CA GLU A 17 -25.37 3.86 -3.96
C GLU A 17 -26.35 5.05 -3.84
N ALA A 18 -26.12 6.14 -4.57
CA ALA A 18 -27.05 7.27 -4.61
C ALA A 18 -28.41 6.87 -5.23
N TRP A 19 -28.40 6.08 -6.30
CA TRP A 19 -29.62 5.53 -6.90
C TRP A 19 -30.33 4.56 -5.95
N GLU A 20 -29.62 3.69 -5.22
CA GLU A 20 -30.23 2.78 -4.25
C GLU A 20 -30.95 3.52 -3.12
N ARG A 21 -30.43 4.69 -2.70
CA ARG A 21 -31.10 5.57 -1.72
C ARG A 21 -32.35 6.25 -2.30
N HIS A 22 -32.33 6.59 -3.59
CA HIS A 22 -33.41 7.32 -4.27
C HIS A 22 -33.61 6.80 -5.71
N PRO A 23 -34.29 5.64 -5.89
CA PRO A 23 -34.36 4.98 -7.18
C PRO A 23 -35.29 5.72 -8.15
N VAL A 24 -34.70 6.53 -9.02
CA VAL A 24 -35.37 7.28 -10.07
C VAL A 24 -34.67 7.01 -11.39
N GLY A 25 -35.43 6.55 -12.39
CA GLY A 25 -34.90 6.15 -13.69
C GLY A 25 -34.11 4.84 -13.64
N ASP A 26 -33.44 4.54 -14.75
CA ASP A 26 -32.64 3.31 -14.88
C ASP A 26 -31.40 3.35 -13.97
N PRO A 27 -30.97 2.20 -13.43
CA PRO A 27 -29.80 2.13 -12.57
C PRO A 27 -28.51 2.48 -13.35
N PRO A 28 -27.50 3.06 -12.69
CA PRO A 28 -26.19 3.32 -13.29
C PRO A 28 -25.53 2.04 -13.80
N VAL A 29 -25.08 2.06 -15.06
CA VAL A 29 -24.45 0.90 -15.71
C VAL A 29 -23.03 0.71 -15.15
N PRO A 30 -22.67 -0.50 -14.69
CA PRO A 30 -21.32 -0.78 -14.22
C PRO A 30 -20.29 -0.65 -15.35
N PRO A 31 -19.02 -0.32 -15.04
CA PRO A 31 -17.96 -0.34 -16.04
C PRO A 31 -17.75 -1.76 -16.59
N VAL A 32 -17.36 -1.86 -17.86
CA VAL A 32 -17.11 -3.13 -18.55
C VAL A 32 -16.06 -3.97 -17.83
N VAL A 33 -15.05 -3.31 -17.24
CA VAL A 33 -14.02 -3.95 -16.42
C VAL A 33 -14.08 -3.35 -15.03
N ILE A 34 -14.27 -4.21 -14.03
CA ILE A 34 -14.29 -3.84 -12.63
C ILE A 34 -12.88 -3.97 -12.06
N HIS A 35 -12.34 -2.85 -11.58
CA HIS A 35 -11.10 -2.80 -10.82
C HIS A 35 -11.36 -2.11 -9.49
N GLU A 36 -11.28 -2.86 -8.39
CA GLU A 36 -11.58 -2.31 -7.06
C GLU A 36 -10.37 -1.70 -6.36
N ASP A 37 -9.17 -1.95 -6.87
CA ASP A 37 -7.90 -1.48 -6.31
C ASP A 37 -6.79 -1.54 -7.38
N SER A 38 -5.74 -0.74 -7.21
CA SER A 38 -4.53 -0.72 -8.04
C SER A 38 -3.32 -0.21 -7.25
N SER A 39 -2.11 -0.62 -7.65
CA SER A 39 -0.89 0.11 -7.28
C SER A 39 -0.99 1.55 -7.80
N THR A 40 -0.94 2.53 -6.90
CA THR A 40 -1.06 3.95 -7.25
C THR A 40 -0.04 4.83 -6.50
N GLY A 41 0.10 6.07 -6.95
CA GLY A 41 1.05 7.06 -6.44
C GLY A 41 2.52 6.70 -6.67
N VAL A 42 3.42 7.51 -6.11
CA VAL A 42 4.88 7.39 -6.33
C VAL A 42 5.49 6.09 -5.84
N ALA A 43 4.95 5.50 -4.76
CA ALA A 43 5.42 4.25 -4.18
C ALA A 43 4.63 3.02 -4.64
N GLN A 44 3.64 3.18 -5.54
CA GLN A 44 2.90 2.09 -6.19
C GLN A 44 2.21 1.13 -5.19
N ILE A 45 1.47 1.70 -4.23
CA ILE A 45 0.82 0.95 -3.13
C ILE A 45 -0.66 0.73 -3.45
N PHE A 46 -1.17 -0.48 -3.19
CA PHE A 46 -2.61 -0.79 -3.21
C PHE A 46 -3.28 -0.31 -1.93
N ALA A 47 -4.53 0.15 -2.01
CA ALA A 47 -5.27 0.63 -0.83
C ALA A 47 -5.47 -0.48 0.21
N ARG A 48 -5.79 -1.70 -0.22
CA ARG A 48 -5.91 -2.86 0.68
C ARG A 48 -4.59 -3.11 1.44
N THR A 49 -3.46 -3.07 0.74
CA THR A 49 -2.13 -3.23 1.35
C THR A 49 -1.84 -2.15 2.38
N ALA A 50 -2.18 -0.89 2.07
CA ALA A 50 -2.00 0.23 3.00
C ALA A 50 -2.89 0.08 4.25
N ILE A 51 -4.15 -0.33 4.08
CA ILE A 51 -5.09 -0.56 5.19
C ILE A 51 -4.60 -1.68 6.10
N GLU A 52 -4.24 -2.85 5.54
CA GLU A 52 -3.73 -3.98 6.31
C GLU A 52 -2.45 -3.61 7.06
N ALA A 53 -1.52 -2.92 6.40
CA ALA A 53 -0.28 -2.48 7.02
C ALA A 53 -0.50 -1.46 8.14
N ARG A 54 -1.41 -0.50 7.95
CA ARG A 54 -1.81 0.44 8.99
C ARG A 54 -2.45 -0.30 10.16
N ASN A 55 -3.37 -1.23 9.91
CA ASN A 55 -4.03 -2.00 10.96
C ASN A 55 -3.03 -2.83 11.77
N HIS A 56 -2.04 -3.45 11.11
CA HIS A 56 -0.93 -4.11 11.77
C HIS A 56 -0.17 -3.15 12.71
N CYS A 57 0.16 -1.94 12.22
CA CYS A 57 0.88 -0.94 13.00
C CYS A 57 0.04 -0.35 14.15
N VAL A 58 -1.28 -0.22 13.97
CA VAL A 58 -2.22 0.15 15.04
C VAL A 58 -2.24 -0.92 16.13
N ALA A 59 -2.38 -2.19 15.75
CA ALA A 59 -2.39 -3.31 16.69
C ALA A 59 -1.06 -3.45 17.45
N ALA A 60 0.05 -3.11 16.81
CA ALA A 60 1.38 -3.09 17.41
C ALA A 60 1.68 -1.80 18.23
N GLY A 61 0.75 -0.84 18.29
CA GLY A 61 0.95 0.43 19.01
C GLY A 61 1.96 1.39 18.37
N VAL A 62 2.34 1.15 17.11
CA VAL A 62 3.30 1.99 16.36
C VAL A 62 2.65 3.30 15.90
N VAL A 63 1.37 3.24 15.52
CA VAL A 63 0.57 4.43 15.16
C VAL A 63 -0.76 4.41 15.91
N PRO A 64 -1.32 5.58 16.27
CA PRO A 64 -2.61 5.64 16.94
C PRO A 64 -3.78 5.42 15.97
N GLY A 65 -4.93 5.05 16.53
CA GLY A 65 -6.22 5.03 15.84
C GLY A 65 -6.95 3.69 15.95
N ALA A 66 -8.12 3.61 15.31
CA ALA A 66 -8.89 2.38 15.18
C ALA A 66 -8.48 1.61 13.92
N PRO A 67 -8.67 0.27 13.88
CA PRO A 67 -8.55 -0.50 12.65
C PRO A 67 -9.58 -0.02 11.62
N LEU A 68 -9.18 -0.04 10.35
CA LEU A 68 -10.03 0.27 9.20
C LEU A 68 -10.47 -1.04 8.54
N ASP A 69 -11.65 -1.08 7.94
CA ASP A 69 -12.13 -2.26 7.21
C ASP A 69 -11.63 -2.22 5.76
N PRO A 70 -10.76 -3.16 5.32
CA PRO A 70 -10.29 -3.24 3.93
C PRO A 70 -11.34 -3.75 2.93
N ASP A 71 -12.49 -4.24 3.40
CA ASP A 71 -13.59 -4.70 2.54
C ASP A 71 -14.69 -3.64 2.36
N ASP A 72 -14.71 -2.58 3.20
CA ASP A 72 -15.53 -1.39 2.97
C ASP A 72 -14.97 -0.60 1.78
N TRP A 73 -15.78 -0.49 0.73
CA TRP A 73 -15.41 0.21 -0.50
C TRP A 73 -15.22 1.72 -0.30
N HIS A 74 -15.91 2.34 0.67
CA HIS A 74 -15.70 3.76 1.00
C HIS A 74 -14.31 3.97 1.58
N VAL A 75 -13.94 3.13 2.56
CA VAL A 75 -12.63 3.15 3.19
C VAL A 75 -11.53 2.89 2.15
N ARG A 76 -11.71 1.89 1.29
CA ARG A 76 -10.78 1.61 0.18
C ARG A 76 -10.65 2.81 -0.76
N ARG A 77 -11.77 3.42 -1.20
CA ARG A 77 -11.75 4.59 -2.08
C ARG A 77 -10.99 5.75 -1.44
N ASP A 78 -11.26 6.03 -0.17
CA ASP A 78 -10.66 7.16 0.53
C ASP A 78 -9.15 6.96 0.69
N VAL A 79 -8.71 5.77 1.08
CA VAL A 79 -7.27 5.44 1.17
C VAL A 79 -6.62 5.45 -0.21
N TRP A 80 -7.25 4.83 -1.22
CA TRP A 80 -6.74 4.80 -2.59
C TRP A 80 -6.56 6.22 -3.16
N THR A 81 -7.56 7.08 -2.96
CA THR A 81 -7.54 8.48 -3.42
C THR A 81 -6.39 9.26 -2.79
N ARG A 82 -6.14 9.06 -1.48
CA ARG A 82 -5.01 9.69 -0.80
C ARG A 82 -3.68 9.12 -1.29
N LEU A 83 -3.56 7.82 -1.46
CA LEU A 83 -2.35 7.22 -2.03
C LEU A 83 -2.05 7.76 -3.43
N ARG A 84 -3.08 8.06 -4.23
CA ARG A 84 -2.92 8.56 -5.59
C ARG A 84 -2.55 10.04 -5.67
N ASN A 85 -3.18 10.86 -4.82
CA ASN A 85 -3.18 12.33 -4.97
C ASN A 85 -2.38 13.08 -3.89
N ASP A 86 -1.96 12.40 -2.82
CA ASP A 86 -1.20 12.96 -1.71
C ASP A 86 0.13 12.19 -1.59
N ASP A 87 1.19 12.76 -2.16
CA ASP A 87 2.53 12.16 -2.17
C ASP A 87 3.08 11.97 -0.76
N ASP A 88 2.80 12.89 0.17
CA ASP A 88 3.23 12.77 1.57
C ASP A 88 2.53 11.59 2.24
N HIS A 89 1.23 11.39 1.98
CA HIS A 89 0.51 10.20 2.44
C HIS A 89 1.07 8.91 1.82
N ASN A 90 1.35 8.92 0.52
CA ASN A 90 1.87 7.76 -0.20
C ASN A 90 3.25 7.35 0.35
N VAL A 91 4.18 8.31 0.49
CA VAL A 91 5.53 8.08 1.01
C VAL A 91 5.50 7.69 2.49
N SER A 92 4.68 8.35 3.31
CA SER A 92 4.56 8.01 4.75
C SER A 92 3.89 6.66 5.01
N THR A 93 3.26 6.05 4.01
CA THR A 93 2.70 4.69 4.08
C THR A 93 3.77 3.61 3.91
N VAL A 94 4.86 3.88 3.17
CA VAL A 94 5.93 2.90 2.89
C VAL A 94 6.51 2.25 4.16
N PRO A 95 6.85 2.99 5.24
CA PRO A 95 7.36 2.38 6.47
C PRO A 95 6.36 1.40 7.12
N LEU A 96 5.06 1.70 7.06
CA LEU A 96 4.03 0.81 7.61
C LEU A 96 3.98 -0.51 6.82
N VAL A 97 4.06 -0.43 5.49
CA VAL A 97 4.09 -1.61 4.61
C VAL A 97 5.35 -2.43 4.85
N HIS A 98 6.50 -1.82 5.10
CA HIS A 98 7.73 -2.54 5.46
C HIS A 98 7.62 -3.26 6.80
N LEU A 99 7.06 -2.62 7.84
CA LEU A 99 6.84 -3.26 9.13
C LEU A 99 5.89 -4.46 9.00
N HIS A 100 4.78 -4.28 8.29
CA HIS A 100 3.85 -5.38 8.02
C HIS A 100 4.52 -6.49 7.19
N SER A 101 5.35 -6.12 6.20
CA SER A 101 6.10 -7.09 5.39
C SER A 101 7.06 -7.92 6.25
N ALA A 102 7.79 -7.30 7.17
CA ALA A 102 8.67 -7.98 8.13
C ALA A 102 7.90 -9.02 8.96
N ALA A 103 6.76 -8.62 9.53
CA ALA A 103 5.90 -9.54 10.26
C ALA A 103 5.43 -10.73 9.39
N ARG A 104 5.09 -10.50 8.12
CA ARG A 104 4.63 -11.55 7.19
C ARG A 104 5.73 -12.52 6.77
N VAL A 105 6.99 -12.13 6.84
CA VAL A 105 8.14 -12.99 6.52
C VAL A 105 8.87 -13.50 7.77
N GLY A 106 8.33 -13.24 8.96
CA GLY A 106 8.90 -13.73 10.23
C GLY A 106 10.20 -13.04 10.64
N VAL A 107 10.44 -11.82 10.17
CA VAL A 107 11.61 -11.01 10.52
C VAL A 107 11.26 -10.12 11.72
N THR A 108 12.25 -9.85 12.58
CA THR A 108 12.11 -8.94 13.73
C THR A 108 11.60 -7.56 13.28
N THR A 109 10.93 -6.81 14.17
CA THR A 109 10.60 -5.40 13.91
C THR A 109 11.72 -4.44 14.30
N ASP A 110 12.78 -4.95 14.96
CA ASP A 110 13.98 -4.19 15.28
C ASP A 110 14.88 -4.03 14.05
N ARG A 111 14.57 -3.01 13.25
CA ARG A 111 15.25 -2.67 11.98
C ARG A 111 16.76 -2.46 12.09
N LEU A 112 17.28 -2.13 13.28
CA LEU A 112 18.71 -1.92 13.48
C LEU A 112 19.49 -3.25 13.50
N ARG A 113 18.79 -4.37 13.61
CA ARG A 113 19.36 -5.72 13.67
C ARG A 113 19.12 -6.52 12.39
N TYR A 114 18.60 -5.90 11.34
CA TYR A 114 18.34 -6.58 10.08
C TYR A 114 19.66 -7.00 9.45
N SER A 115 19.75 -8.28 9.09
CA SER A 115 20.75 -8.76 8.15
C SER A 115 20.39 -8.34 6.72
N ASP A 116 21.34 -8.45 5.80
CA ASP A 116 21.05 -8.26 4.37
C ASP A 116 19.93 -9.19 3.87
N ALA A 117 19.86 -10.42 4.41
CA ALA A 117 18.81 -11.37 4.08
C ALA A 117 17.43 -10.88 4.56
N ASP A 118 17.37 -10.28 5.74
CA ASP A 118 16.15 -9.69 6.29
C ASP A 118 15.69 -8.49 5.45
N ILE A 119 16.61 -7.61 5.06
CA ILE A 119 16.33 -6.47 4.17
C ILE A 119 15.77 -6.97 2.84
N ILE A 120 16.42 -7.95 2.20
CA ILE A 120 15.95 -8.54 0.94
C ILE A 120 14.56 -9.14 1.12
N ALA A 121 14.32 -9.90 2.19
CA ALA A 121 13.02 -10.53 2.43
C ALA A 121 11.89 -9.51 2.59
N VAL A 122 12.14 -8.42 3.34
CA VAL A 122 11.18 -7.34 3.55
C VAL A 122 10.90 -6.56 2.25
N LEU A 123 11.95 -6.18 1.51
CA LEU A 123 11.81 -5.45 0.25
C LEU A 123 11.21 -6.31 -0.87
N ALA A 124 11.52 -7.60 -0.90
CA ALA A 124 10.87 -8.54 -1.79
C ALA A 124 9.37 -8.63 -1.49
N ARG A 125 9.00 -8.79 -0.21
CA ARG A 125 7.60 -8.92 0.18
C ARG A 125 6.77 -7.68 -0.16
N TYR A 126 7.37 -6.49 -0.09
CA TYR A 126 6.77 -5.22 -0.54
C TYR A 126 6.34 -5.28 -2.01
N ASN A 127 7.22 -5.77 -2.89
CA ASN A 127 6.94 -5.85 -4.33
C ASN A 127 6.05 -7.04 -4.72
N GLY A 128 6.03 -8.11 -3.93
CA GLY A 128 5.21 -9.29 -4.20
C GLY A 128 5.74 -10.57 -3.54
N THR A 129 5.58 -11.71 -4.22
CA THR A 129 6.09 -13.02 -3.78
C THR A 129 6.75 -13.75 -4.95
N GLY A 130 7.59 -14.74 -4.66
CA GLY A 130 8.26 -15.55 -5.69
C GLY A 130 9.58 -14.95 -6.18
N THR A 131 10.12 -15.53 -7.26
CA THR A 131 11.49 -15.24 -7.74
C THR A 131 11.68 -13.78 -8.17
N GLU A 132 10.70 -13.18 -8.85
CA GLU A 132 10.81 -11.78 -9.29
C GLU A 132 10.86 -10.80 -8.12
N ALA A 133 10.08 -11.07 -7.07
CA ALA A 133 10.12 -10.30 -5.83
C ALA A 133 11.50 -10.39 -5.15
N GLN A 134 12.11 -11.59 -5.13
CA GLN A 134 13.46 -11.77 -4.59
C GLN A 134 14.53 -11.00 -5.40
N ASN A 135 14.42 -11.01 -6.73
CA ASN A 135 15.30 -10.23 -7.60
C ASN A 135 15.15 -8.72 -7.35
N TYR A 136 13.91 -8.24 -7.16
CA TYR A 136 13.66 -6.87 -6.74
C TYR A 136 14.33 -6.55 -5.40
N GLY A 137 14.15 -7.40 -4.38
CA GLY A 137 14.75 -7.20 -3.06
C GLY A 137 16.27 -7.07 -3.09
N ARG A 138 16.96 -7.87 -3.92
CA ARG A 138 18.42 -7.77 -4.13
C ARG A 138 18.83 -6.43 -4.74
N ARG A 139 18.15 -6.00 -5.82
CA ARG A 139 18.41 -4.69 -6.46
C ARG A 139 18.16 -3.53 -5.49
N ALA A 140 17.11 -3.64 -4.68
CA ALA A 140 16.77 -2.62 -3.70
C ALA A 140 17.80 -2.56 -2.55
N LEU A 141 18.36 -3.69 -2.12
CA LEU A 141 19.49 -3.71 -1.17
C LEU A 141 20.73 -3.02 -1.74
N ASP A 142 21.07 -3.26 -3.00
CA ASP A 142 22.22 -2.61 -3.64
C ASP A 142 22.06 -1.08 -3.64
N LEU A 143 20.86 -0.60 -3.95
CA LEU A 143 20.53 0.83 -3.86
C LEU A 143 20.60 1.34 -2.41
N HIS A 144 20.05 0.59 -1.45
CA HIS A 144 20.11 0.93 -0.03
C HIS A 144 21.56 1.10 0.45
N ARG A 145 22.46 0.20 0.07
CA ARG A 145 23.89 0.27 0.41
C ARG A 145 24.58 1.49 -0.18
N ILE A 146 24.21 1.90 -1.39
CA ILE A 146 24.71 3.14 -1.99
C ILE A 146 24.31 4.34 -1.12
N PHE A 147 23.04 4.44 -0.72
CA PHE A 147 22.59 5.50 0.18
C PHE A 147 23.27 5.44 1.55
N GLU A 148 23.42 4.25 2.15
CA GLU A 148 24.12 4.10 3.42
C GLU A 148 25.59 4.52 3.35
N LYS A 149 26.28 4.30 2.23
CA LYS A 149 27.65 4.80 2.03
C LYS A 149 27.71 6.32 2.12
N TYR A 150 26.75 7.03 1.53
CA TYR A 150 26.70 8.50 1.60
C TYR A 150 26.24 8.99 2.97
N ASN A 151 25.24 8.33 3.57
CA ASN A 151 24.72 8.71 4.88
C ASN A 151 25.74 8.48 5.99
N ALA A 152 26.50 7.38 5.94
CA ALA A 152 27.56 7.08 6.91
C ALA A 152 28.65 8.16 6.90
N ALA A 153 29.01 8.67 5.72
CA ALA A 153 29.96 9.77 5.57
C ALA A 153 29.46 11.11 6.15
N GLN A 154 28.16 11.23 6.44
CA GLN A 154 27.56 12.41 7.11
C GLN A 154 27.27 12.19 8.59
N ARG A 155 27.45 10.97 9.12
CA ARG A 155 27.30 10.64 10.56
C ARG A 155 28.62 10.74 11.32
N SER A 156 29.74 10.93 10.63
CA SER A 156 31.09 11.17 11.16
C SER A 156 31.38 12.66 11.28
#